data_AF-A6G6I8-F1
#
_entry.id   AF-A6G6I8-F1
#
_cell.length_a   1.000
_cell.length_b   1.000
_cell.length_c   1.000
_cell.angle_alpha   90.00
_cell.angle_beta   90.00
_cell.angle_gamma   90.00
#
_symmetry.space_group_name_H-M   'P 1'
#
loop_
_entity.id
_entity.type
_entity.pdbx_description
1 polymer ?
#
loop_
_entity_poly.entity_id
_entity_poly.type
_entity_poly.pdbx_seq_one_letter_code
_entity_poly.pdbx_strand_id
1 'polypeptide(L)' 'MENASGVYAGEHARFVQAYVNLGSGFILTIYEAETAEALEEQFEELGLPFEEMHEVQFSQSFAEMEGMLKQMGKI' A
#
# COMPACT_ATOMS: atom_id res chain seq x y z
N MET A 1 2.23 -1.05 25.00
CA MET A 1 2.84 -1.00 23.66
C MET A 1 1.88 -1.74 22.76
N GLU A 2 0.73 -1.13 22.49
CA GLU A 2 -0.42 -1.75 21.82
C GLU A 2 -1.05 -0.63 21.02
N ASN A 3 -1.10 -0.77 19.69
CA ASN A 3 -1.89 0.07 18.76
C ASN A 3 -1.71 -0.37 17.30
N ALA A 4 -0.77 -1.26 16.97
CA ALA A 4 -0.60 -1.72 15.59
C ALA A 4 -1.47 -2.95 15.25
N SER A 5 -1.49 -3.99 16.08
CA SER A 5 -2.08 -5.28 15.69
C SER A 5 -3.59 -5.27 15.44
N GLY A 6 -4.34 -4.35 16.04
CA GLY A 6 -5.80 -4.24 15.84
C GLY A 6 -6.21 -3.50 14.56
N VAL A 7 -5.32 -2.68 13.99
CA VAL A 7 -5.63 -1.82 12.83
C VAL A 7 -5.31 -2.52 11.50
N TYR A 8 -4.43 -3.53 11.51
CA TYR A 8 -4.01 -4.26 10.31
C TYR A 8 -4.71 -5.61 10.11
N ALA A 9 -5.64 -5.98 10.99
CA ALA A 9 -6.52 -7.13 10.76
C ALA A 9 -7.66 -6.72 9.81
N GLY A 10 -7.28 -6.31 8.60
CA GLY A 10 -8.22 -5.90 7.56
C GLY A 10 -9.13 -7.07 7.19
N GLU A 11 -10.45 -6.86 7.27
CA GLU A 11 -11.44 -7.85 6.83
C GLU A 11 -11.40 -8.06 5.31
N HIS A 12 -10.94 -7.04 4.57
CA HIS A 12 -11.04 -6.97 3.12
C HIS A 12 -9.68 -7.03 2.40
N ALA A 13 -8.58 -6.65 3.07
CA ALA A 13 -7.25 -6.61 2.48
C ALA A 13 -6.13 -6.90 3.49
N ARG A 14 -5.16 -7.72 3.05
CA ARG A 14 -3.98 -8.11 3.83
C ARG A 14 -2.82 -7.17 3.55
N PHE A 15 -2.24 -6.61 4.60
CA PHE A 15 -0.99 -5.85 4.48
C PHE A 15 0.16 -6.74 4.00
N VAL A 16 0.93 -6.26 3.02
CA VAL A 16 2.09 -6.97 2.48
C VAL A 16 3.39 -6.24 2.82
N GLN A 17 3.50 -4.97 2.45
CA GLN A 17 4.73 -4.19 2.61
C GLN A 17 4.45 -2.70 2.64
N ALA A 18 5.33 -1.93 3.29
CA ALA A 18 5.36 -0.48 3.20
C ALA A 18 6.78 0.03 2.91
N TYR A 19 6.86 1.11 2.12
CA TYR A 19 8.06 1.91 1.91
C TYR A 19 7.73 3.36 2.25
N VAL A 20 8.62 4.02 2.98
CA VAL A 20 8.41 5.40 3.44
C VAL A 20 9.64 6.23 3.09
N ASN A 21 9.43 7.30 2.33
CA ASN A 21 10.42 8.34 2.12
C ASN A 21 10.02 9.58 2.95
N LEU A 22 10.58 9.70 4.14
CA LEU A 22 10.32 10.83 5.04
C LEU A 22 10.86 12.16 4.50
N GLY A 23 11.85 12.14 3.60
CA GLY A 23 12.41 13.35 3.01
C GLY A 23 11.44 14.04 2.03
N SER A 24 10.68 13.25 1.27
CA SER A 24 9.64 13.77 0.37
C SER A 24 8.22 13.73 0.98
N GLY A 25 8.05 13.05 2.11
CA GLY A 25 6.72 12.81 2.69
C GLY A 25 5.90 11.78 1.93
N PHE A 26 6.55 10.85 1.23
CA PHE A 26 5.89 9.85 0.38
C PHE A 26 5.80 8.50 1.09
N ILE A 27 4.61 7.89 1.05
CA ILE A 27 4.33 6.56 1.60
C ILE A 27 3.78 5.69 0.46
N LEU A 28 4.39 4.53 0.25
CA LEU A 28 3.88 3.48 -0.61
C LEU A 28 3.54 2.27 0.26
N THR A 29 2.29 1.85 0.25
CA THR A 29 1.85 0.63 0.91
C THR A 29 1.31 -0.35 -0.12
N ILE A 30 1.58 -1.64 0.12
CA ILE A 30 1.14 -2.75 -0.72
C ILE A 30 0.23 -3.61 0.12
N TYR A 31 -0.96 -3.85 -0.41
CA TYR A 31 -1.94 -4.75 0.15
C TYR A 31 -2.32 -5.78 -0.90
N GLU A 32 -2.72 -6.96 -0.43
CA GLU A 32 -3.35 -8.00 -1.22
C GLU A 32 -4.85 -7.97 -0.90
N ALA A 33 -5.68 -7.85 -1.92
CA ALA A 33 -7.14 -7.80 -1.82
C ALA A 33 -7.76 -8.50 -3.03
N GLU A 34 -9.03 -8.94 -2.92
CA GLU A 34 -9.73 -9.56 -4.05
C GLU A 34 -10.06 -8.54 -5.16
N THR A 35 -10.38 -7.30 -4.79
CA THR A 35 -10.62 -6.17 -5.70
C THR A 35 -10.01 -4.88 -5.13
N ALA A 36 -9.79 -3.89 -6.00
CA ALA A 36 -9.37 -2.55 -5.57
C ALA A 36 -10.42 -1.89 -4.66
N GLU A 37 -11.70 -2.07 -4.96
CA GLU A 37 -12.83 -1.52 -4.19
C GLU A 37 -12.82 -2.01 -2.73
N ALA A 38 -12.47 -3.29 -2.50
CA ALA A 38 -12.35 -3.86 -1.15
C ALA A 38 -11.20 -3.22 -0.35
N LEU A 39 -10.11 -2.83 -1.02
CA LEU A 39 -9.00 -2.11 -0.40
C LEU A 39 -9.39 -0.64 -0.11
N GLU A 40 -10.11 0.00 -1.01
CA GLU A 40 -10.64 1.37 -0.81
C GLU A 40 -11.60 1.42 0.39
N GLU A 41 -12.56 0.50 0.47
CA GLU A 41 -13.50 0.40 1.59
C GLU A 41 -12.75 0.27 2.93
N GLN A 42 -11.75 -0.61 3.00
CA GLN A 42 -10.92 -0.75 4.20
C GLN A 42 -10.15 0.53 4.55
N PHE A 43 -9.64 1.27 3.55
CA PHE A 43 -8.96 2.54 3.81
C PHE A 43 -9.91 3.60 4.33
N GLU A 44 -11.13 3.67 3.80
CA GLU A 44 -12.17 4.56 4.30
C GLU A 44 -12.59 4.22 5.74
N GLU A 45 -12.84 2.94 6.04
CA GLU A 45 -13.21 2.46 7.37
C GLU A 45 -12.15 2.76 8.43
N LEU A 46 -10.87 2.58 8.07
CA LEU A 46 -9.74 2.85 8.96
C LEU A 46 -9.35 4.33 9.00
N GLY A 47 -9.96 5.19 8.16
CA GLY A 47 -9.59 6.59 8.02
C GLY A 47 -8.17 6.80 7.50
N LEU A 48 -7.65 5.85 6.70
CA LEU A 48 -6.32 5.91 6.12
C LEU A 48 -6.34 6.70 4.81
N PRO A 49 -5.51 7.75 4.68
CA PRO A 49 -5.46 8.53 3.45
C PRO A 49 -4.71 7.78 2.35
N PHE A 50 -5.21 7.88 1.13
CA PHE A 50 -4.47 7.55 -0.09
C PHE A 50 -4.74 8.61 -1.17
N GLU A 51 -3.75 8.86 -2.01
CA GLU A 51 -3.87 9.80 -3.15
C GLU A 51 -4.10 9.06 -4.47
N GLU A 52 -3.42 7.92 -4.64
CA GLU A 52 -3.48 7.08 -5.84
C GLU A 52 -3.48 5.61 -5.42
N MET A 53 -4.30 4.80 -6.09
CA MET A 53 -4.33 3.34 -5.95
C MET A 53 -4.21 2.69 -7.33
N HIS A 54 -3.35 1.69 -7.43
CA HIS A 54 -3.10 0.96 -8.68
C HIS A 54 -3.02 -0.53 -8.38
N GLU A 55 -3.76 -1.34 -9.15
CA GLU A 55 -3.58 -2.78 -9.12
C GLU A 55 -2.22 -3.14 -9.72
N VAL A 56 -1.46 -3.97 -9.01
CA VAL A 56 -0.15 -4.44 -9.46
C VAL A 56 -0.06 -5.95 -9.27
N GLN A 57 0.58 -6.65 -10.21
CA GLN A 57 0.96 -8.03 -9.98
C GLN A 57 2.15 -8.07 -9.02
N PHE A 58 1.84 -8.26 -7.73
CA PHE A 58 2.84 -8.35 -6.68
C PHE A 58 3.45 -9.78 -6.59
N SER A 59 4.15 -10.17 -7.66
CA SER A 59 5.08 -11.30 -7.68
C SER A 59 6.53 -10.85 -7.88
N GLN A 60 6.71 -9.55 -8.10
CA GLN A 60 7.96 -8.90 -8.43
C GLN A 60 8.77 -8.52 -7.17
N SER A 61 10.09 -8.70 -7.27
CA SER A 61 11.08 -8.31 -6.27
C SER A 61 11.17 -6.77 -6.11
N PHE A 62 11.77 -6.31 -5.01
CA PHE A 62 12.01 -4.88 -4.76
C PHE A 62 12.70 -4.16 -5.93
N ALA A 63 13.64 -4.82 -6.61
CA ALA A 63 14.34 -4.25 -7.75
C ALA A 63 13.41 -3.98 -8.95
N GLU A 64 12.43 -4.85 -9.17
CA GLU A 64 11.44 -4.69 -10.24
C GLU A 64 10.43 -3.58 -9.91
N MET A 65 10.01 -3.47 -8.64
CA MET A 65 9.21 -2.33 -8.17
C MET A 65 9.93 -1.00 -8.34
N GLU A 66 11.20 -0.92 -7.93
CA GLU A 66 12.00 0.30 -8.08
C GLU A 66 12.10 0.72 -9.56
N GLY A 67 12.25 -0.26 -10.46
CA GLY A 67 12.21 -0.05 -11.91
C GLY A 67 10.90 0.55 -12.41
N MET A 68 9.76 0.05 -11.91
CA MET A 68 8.43 0.59 -12.24
C MET A 68 8.28 2.04 -11.77
N LEU A 69 8.66 2.34 -10.53
CA LEU A 69 8.55 3.69 -9.97
C LEU A 69 9.41 4.72 -10.73
N LYS A 70 10.62 4.31 -11.17
CA LYS A 70 11.48 5.11 -12.04
C LYS A 70 10.84 5.37 -13.41
N GLN A 71 10.20 4.36 -14.02
CA GLN A 71 9.49 4.54 -15.30
C GLN A 71 8.29 5.48 -15.18
N MET A 72 7.62 5.50 -14.03
CA MET A 72 6.50 6.40 -13.74
C MET A 72 6.95 7.81 -13.31
N GLY A 73 8.26 8.04 -13.14
CA GLY A 73 8.82 9.33 -12.70
C GLY A 73 8.46 9.69 -11.25
N LYS A 74 8.15 8.70 -10.41
CA LYS A 74 7.76 8.91 -9.00
C LYS A 74 8.98 8.95 -8.06
N ILE A 75 10.11 8.38 -8.46
CA ILE A 75 11.44 8.46 -7.82
C ILE A 75 12.55 8.52 -8.85
#